data_AF-A0A9D9WXT7-F1
#
_entry.id   AF-A0A9D9WXT7-F1
#
_cell.length_a   1.000
_cell.length_b   1.000
_cell.length_c   1.000
_cell.angle_alpha   90.00
_cell.angle_beta   90.00
_cell.angle_gamma   90.00
#
_symmetry.space_group_name_H-M   'P 1'
#
loop_
_entity.id
_entity.type
_entity.pdbx_description
1 polymer ?
#
loop_
_entity_poly.entity_id
_entity_poly.type
_entity_poly.pdbx_seq_one_letter_code
_entity_poly.pdbx_strand_id
1 'polypeptide(L)'
;VYLSNEGGNWSEGLTTFMADYGLREAQGEDAARAMRLDWLRGLSALSPQAHESLARFGGRTHDASQVIGYHKAALVFVMLRDRLGAETFDRALRAFWLEHRHRRAGWTDLRVAFEKASGRPLDRFFSEWVEGRSLAQPVIEAAAGGRDGLTLTLRQPAPALALEVPVHVRSEGRTTVERVPLDDARRTVTLPVGARCVELAIDPDFRLARRLGAGEAPPVLREATLDDALGLTVLPGNERLSAAARALAGSWLDRPPGDVAAGAAPGRSARLVMGSMVAIDAWLAQHGLPARTLDGDVVAWAQRAPAGGTLALVAARDADALSRASRSLPHYGAQGWVTLAQGRAAAHGQGPATTAWRKVCAP
;
A
#
# COMPACT_ATOMS: atom_id res chain seq x y z
N VAL A 1 4.87 27.94 10.21
CA VAL A 1 4.13 27.37 11.36
C VAL A 1 5.06 26.38 12.03
N TYR A 2 5.22 26.43 13.34
CA TYR A 2 6.05 25.48 14.08
C TYR A 2 5.21 24.28 14.51
N LEU A 3 5.84 23.12 14.66
CA LEU A 3 5.17 21.95 15.19
C LEU A 3 4.83 22.17 16.67
N SER A 4 3.62 21.77 17.06
CA SER A 4 3.30 21.55 18.47
C SER A 4 4.21 20.47 19.05
N ASN A 5 4.51 20.56 20.35
CA ASN A 5 5.26 19.52 21.06
C ASN A 5 4.39 18.27 21.34
N GLU A 6 3.07 18.41 21.21
CA GLU A 6 2.08 17.36 21.45
C GLU A 6 1.17 17.17 20.23
N GLY A 7 0.68 15.95 20.04
CA GLY A 7 -0.33 15.66 19.02
C GLY A 7 0.21 15.39 17.62
N GLY A 8 1.45 14.94 17.47
CA GLY A 8 1.97 14.35 16.23
C GLY A 8 2.39 15.34 15.14
N ASN A 9 3.30 14.89 14.27
CA ASN A 9 3.92 15.66 13.22
C ASN A 9 3.05 15.63 11.94
N TRP A 10 2.11 16.56 11.85
CA TRP A 10 1.24 16.73 10.68
C TRP A 10 1.98 17.30 9.46
N SER A 11 3.11 17.99 9.66
CA SER A 11 3.78 18.72 8.58
C SER A 11 4.46 17.81 7.59
N GLU A 12 4.97 16.65 8.02
CA GLU A 12 5.55 15.65 7.10
C GLU A 12 4.49 15.12 6.13
N GLY A 13 3.32 14.74 6.65
CA GLY A 13 2.20 14.30 5.84
C GLY A 13 1.71 15.37 4.87
N LEU A 14 1.59 16.61 5.35
CA LEU A 14 1.16 17.73 4.50
C LEU A 14 2.21 18.04 3.42
N THR A 15 3.49 17.98 3.75
CA THR A 15 4.59 18.19 2.79
C THR A 15 4.61 17.09 1.74
N THR A 16 4.48 15.83 2.16
CA THR A 16 4.37 14.67 1.27
C THR A 16 3.20 14.84 0.30
N PHE A 17 2.04 15.30 0.81
CA PHE A 17 0.86 15.55 0.00
C PHE A 17 1.03 16.73 -0.97
N MET A 18 1.50 17.89 -0.49
CA MET A 18 1.55 19.11 -1.30
C MET A 18 2.73 19.13 -2.28
N ALA A 19 3.88 18.58 -1.90
CA ALA A 19 5.10 18.61 -2.71
C ALA A 19 5.22 17.35 -3.57
N ASP A 20 5.47 16.19 -2.95
CA ASP A 20 5.78 14.96 -3.69
C ASP A 20 4.56 14.51 -4.51
N TYR A 21 3.40 14.44 -3.87
CA TYR A 21 2.18 14.03 -4.55
C TYR A 21 1.64 15.12 -5.49
N GLY A 22 1.73 16.40 -5.13
CA GLY A 22 1.43 17.50 -6.06
C GLY A 22 2.28 17.43 -7.34
N LEU A 23 3.57 17.07 -7.25
CA LEU A 23 4.42 16.83 -8.41
C LEU A 23 3.94 15.64 -9.25
N ARG A 24 3.53 14.54 -8.62
CA ARG A 24 2.97 13.38 -9.34
C ARG A 24 1.64 13.68 -10.00
N GLU A 25 0.77 14.47 -9.37
CA GLU A 25 -0.48 14.95 -9.99
C GLU A 25 -0.19 15.81 -11.22
N ALA A 26 0.81 16.69 -11.17
CA ALA A 26 1.22 17.48 -12.32
C ALA A 26 1.80 16.63 -13.49
N GLN A 27 2.30 15.42 -13.19
CA GLN A 27 2.76 14.45 -14.20
C GLN A 27 1.62 13.64 -14.83
N GLY A 28 0.40 13.73 -14.29
CA GLY A 28 -0.79 13.05 -14.79
C GLY A 28 -1.38 12.01 -13.82
N GLU A 29 -2.62 11.62 -14.09
CA GLU A 29 -3.39 10.74 -13.21
C GLU A 29 -2.74 9.37 -12.96
N ASP A 30 -2.06 8.81 -13.97
CA ASP A 30 -1.36 7.53 -13.81
C ASP A 30 -0.20 7.62 -12.81
N ALA A 31 0.55 8.72 -12.83
CA ALA A 31 1.65 8.96 -11.89
C ALA A 31 1.13 9.19 -10.46
N ALA A 32 0.05 9.97 -10.33
CA ALA A 32 -0.61 10.20 -9.05
C ALA A 32 -1.18 8.88 -8.48
N ARG A 33 -1.86 8.09 -9.32
CA ARG A 33 -2.41 6.78 -8.97
C ARG A 33 -1.33 5.81 -8.55
N ALA A 34 -0.21 5.75 -9.28
CA ALA A 34 0.93 4.90 -8.93
C ALA A 34 1.52 5.25 -7.55
N MET A 35 1.60 6.53 -7.21
CA MET A 35 2.08 6.97 -5.90
C MET A 35 1.13 6.58 -4.77
N ARG A 36 -0.19 6.76 -4.96
CA ARG A 36 -1.19 6.32 -3.97
C ARG A 36 -1.17 4.81 -3.76
N LEU A 37 -0.98 4.04 -4.83
CA LEU A 37 -0.81 2.59 -4.74
C LEU A 37 0.44 2.22 -3.93
N ASP A 38 1.57 2.89 -4.15
CA ASP A 38 2.81 2.65 -3.41
C ASP A 38 2.63 2.90 -1.90
N TRP A 39 1.96 3.99 -1.55
CA TRP A 39 1.57 4.30 -0.17
C TRP A 39 0.73 3.19 0.46
N LEU A 40 -0.33 2.74 -0.24
CA LEU A 40 -1.21 1.68 0.24
C LEU A 40 -0.52 0.33 0.34
N ARG A 41 0.44 0.02 -0.52
CA ARG A 41 1.28 -1.19 -0.40
C ARG A 41 2.11 -1.14 0.87
N GLY A 42 2.80 -0.02 1.11
CA GLY A 42 3.55 0.17 2.35
C GLY A 42 2.67 -0.02 3.58
N LEU A 43 1.46 0.57 3.58
CA LEU A 43 0.52 0.45 4.68
C LEU A 43 -0.04 -0.97 4.83
N SER A 44 -0.29 -1.68 3.72
CA SER A 44 -0.79 -3.06 3.74
C SER A 44 0.27 -4.06 4.18
N ALA A 45 1.55 -3.72 4.03
CA ALA A 45 2.69 -4.53 4.48
C ALA A 45 2.91 -4.48 6.01
N LEU A 46 2.30 -3.53 6.71
CA LEU A 46 2.43 -3.42 8.17
C LEU A 46 1.61 -4.50 8.88
N SER A 47 2.18 -5.07 9.94
CA SER A 47 1.42 -5.89 10.88
C SER A 47 0.33 -5.04 11.56
N PRO A 48 -0.80 -5.64 11.98
CA PRO A 48 -1.85 -4.93 12.73
C PRO A 48 -1.32 -4.13 13.92
N GLN A 49 -0.30 -4.64 14.61
CA GLN A 49 0.33 -4.03 15.77
C GLN A 49 1.23 -2.84 15.40
N ALA A 50 1.85 -2.87 14.22
CA ALA A 50 2.71 -1.80 13.71
C ALA A 50 1.93 -0.58 13.20
N HIS A 51 0.62 -0.69 13.00
CA HIS A 51 -0.22 0.47 12.70
C HIS A 51 -0.36 1.34 13.95
N GLU A 52 0.09 2.59 13.90
CA GLU A 52 -0.02 3.57 14.99
C GLU A 52 -0.86 4.80 14.57
N SER A 53 -1.25 5.59 15.57
CA SER A 53 -1.96 6.85 15.40
C SER A 53 -1.06 7.95 14.80
N LEU A 54 -1.59 8.76 13.88
CA LEU A 54 -0.88 9.95 13.38
C LEU A 54 -0.71 11.00 14.49
N ALA A 55 -1.59 11.03 15.48
CA ALA A 55 -1.48 11.90 16.64
C ALA A 55 -0.28 11.55 17.55
N ARG A 56 0.30 10.36 17.40
CA ARG A 56 1.48 9.89 18.14
C ARG A 56 2.77 9.88 17.32
N PHE A 57 2.69 10.19 16.04
CA PHE A 57 3.85 10.19 15.16
C PHE A 57 4.74 11.41 15.45
N GLY A 58 5.89 11.20 16.10
CA GLY A 58 6.86 12.28 16.37
C GLY A 58 7.88 12.52 15.26
N GLY A 59 8.17 11.50 14.45
CA GLY A 59 9.20 11.52 13.41
C GLY A 59 9.62 10.11 13.00
N ARG A 60 10.49 9.99 12.00
CA ARG A 60 11.01 8.71 11.53
C ARG A 60 11.97 8.10 12.55
N THR A 61 11.62 6.95 13.10
CA THR A 61 12.48 6.14 13.97
C THR A 61 12.81 4.77 13.38
N HIS A 62 11.87 4.19 12.62
CA HIS A 62 12.01 2.94 11.87
C HIS A 62 11.11 2.94 10.62
N ASP A 63 11.26 1.96 9.73
CA ASP A 63 10.55 1.93 8.43
C ASP A 63 9.01 1.98 8.56
N ALA A 64 8.42 1.29 9.54
CA ALA A 64 6.98 1.39 9.78
C ALA A 64 6.52 2.78 10.24
N SER A 65 7.33 3.52 11.02
CA SER A 65 7.01 4.90 11.40
C SER A 65 6.98 5.85 10.19
N GLN A 66 7.84 5.61 9.19
CA GLN A 66 7.82 6.36 7.93
C GLN A 66 6.53 6.09 7.14
N VAL A 67 6.14 4.83 7.00
CA VAL A 67 4.89 4.46 6.31
C VAL A 67 3.67 5.14 6.96
N ILE A 68 3.60 5.18 8.29
CA ILE A 68 2.50 5.85 8.98
C ILE A 68 2.58 7.38 8.80
N GLY A 69 3.68 8.01 9.23
CA GLY A 69 3.78 9.47 9.28
C GLY A 69 3.72 10.18 7.94
N TYR A 70 4.15 9.52 6.87
CA TYR A 70 4.18 10.10 5.52
C TYR A 70 3.03 9.55 4.67
N HIS A 71 2.94 8.23 4.49
CA HIS A 71 2.00 7.65 3.52
C HIS A 71 0.55 7.71 4.00
N LYS A 72 0.27 7.28 5.24
CA LYS A 72 -1.09 7.39 5.80
C LYS A 72 -1.51 8.85 5.87
N ALA A 73 -0.65 9.72 6.40
CA ALA A 73 -0.97 11.15 6.54
C ALA A 73 -1.28 11.81 5.18
N ALA A 74 -0.52 11.50 4.13
CA ALA A 74 -0.80 12.01 2.78
C ALA A 74 -2.16 11.51 2.25
N LEU A 75 -2.50 10.23 2.46
CA LEU A 75 -3.83 9.71 2.10
C LEU A 75 -4.97 10.37 2.89
N VAL A 76 -4.76 10.73 4.16
CA VAL A 76 -5.73 11.52 4.93
C VAL A 76 -6.00 12.85 4.25
N PHE A 77 -4.97 13.55 3.77
CA PHE A 77 -5.15 14.80 3.02
C PHE A 77 -5.80 14.60 1.65
N VAL A 78 -5.51 13.50 0.93
CA VAL A 78 -6.24 13.13 -0.31
C VAL A 78 -7.73 12.98 -0.01
N MET A 79 -8.10 12.16 0.97
CA MET A 79 -9.50 11.92 1.34
C MET A 79 -10.20 13.20 1.82
N LEU A 80 -9.50 14.05 2.57
CA LEU A 80 -10.04 15.31 3.05
C LEU A 80 -10.30 16.29 1.91
N ARG A 81 -9.35 16.43 0.97
CA ARG A 81 -9.51 17.26 -0.23
C ARG A 81 -10.67 16.74 -1.08
N ASP A 82 -10.79 15.43 -1.26
CA ASP A 82 -11.91 14.84 -1.99
C ASP A 82 -13.24 15.13 -1.30
N ARG A 83 -13.30 15.03 0.03
CA ARG A 83 -14.53 15.26 0.82
C ARG A 83 -14.98 16.72 0.79
N LEU A 84 -14.04 17.67 0.79
CA LEU A 84 -14.32 19.11 0.90
C LEU A 84 -14.34 19.85 -0.45
N GLY A 85 -13.73 19.27 -1.48
CA GLY A 85 -13.42 19.94 -2.74
C GLY A 85 -12.11 20.74 -2.65
N ALA A 86 -11.40 20.83 -3.78
CA ALA A 86 -10.07 21.45 -3.85
C ALA A 86 -10.06 22.92 -3.41
N GLU A 87 -11.05 23.72 -3.84
CA GLU A 87 -11.11 25.15 -3.50
C GLU A 87 -11.26 25.40 -1.99
N THR A 88 -12.13 24.62 -1.33
CA THR A 88 -12.34 24.71 0.12
C THR A 88 -11.10 24.25 0.88
N PHE A 89 -10.47 23.18 0.40
CA PHE A 89 -9.24 22.66 0.97
C PHE A 89 -8.10 23.69 0.91
N ASP A 90 -7.88 24.31 -0.26
CA ASP A 90 -6.83 25.31 -0.46
C ASP A 90 -7.09 26.58 0.36
N ARG A 91 -8.35 27.02 0.43
CA ARG A 91 -8.75 28.15 1.26
C ARG A 91 -8.48 27.88 2.74
N ALA A 92 -8.77 26.69 3.23
CA ALA A 92 -8.49 26.28 4.60
C ALA A 92 -7.00 26.33 4.93
N LEU A 93 -6.14 25.79 4.06
CA LEU A 93 -4.70 25.80 4.26
C LEU A 93 -4.10 27.22 4.24
N ARG A 94 -4.59 28.09 3.36
CA ARG A 94 -4.17 29.50 3.34
C ARG A 94 -4.56 30.21 4.64
N ALA A 95 -5.78 29.99 5.12
CA ALA A 95 -6.26 30.56 6.38
C ALA A 95 -5.43 30.05 7.57
N PHE A 96 -5.20 28.74 7.64
CA PHE A 96 -4.35 28.11 8.65
C PHE A 96 -2.94 28.72 8.67
N TRP A 97 -2.31 28.87 7.51
CA TRP A 97 -0.98 29.47 7.42
C TRP A 97 -0.98 30.93 7.92
N LEU A 98 -1.96 31.73 7.52
CA LEU A 98 -2.07 33.14 7.94
C LEU A 98 -2.26 33.27 9.46
N GLU A 99 -3.06 32.40 10.06
CA GLU A 99 -3.41 32.42 11.48
C GLU A 99 -2.27 31.89 12.38
N HIS A 100 -1.55 30.87 11.92
CA HIS A 100 -0.52 30.18 12.70
C HIS A 100 0.92 30.49 12.27
N ARG A 101 1.15 31.45 11.35
CA ARG A 101 2.52 31.87 11.01
C ARG A 101 3.27 32.33 12.27
N HIS A 102 4.48 31.81 12.43
CA HIS A 102 5.34 32.01 13.62
C HIS A 102 4.76 31.49 14.95
N ARG A 103 3.70 30.67 14.92
CA ARG A 103 3.10 30.01 16.09
C ARG A 103 3.21 28.49 15.97
N ARG A 104 2.99 27.79 17.09
CA ARG A 104 2.86 26.33 17.10
C ARG A 104 1.45 25.91 16.72
N ALA A 105 1.32 24.80 16.01
CA ALA A 105 0.03 24.21 15.66
C ALA A 105 0.14 22.67 15.60
N GLY A 106 -0.98 21.99 15.85
CA GLY A 106 -1.16 20.54 15.74
C GLY A 106 -2.32 20.14 14.81
N TRP A 107 -2.66 18.85 14.80
CA TRP A 107 -3.81 18.33 14.03
C TRP A 107 -5.14 18.99 14.40
N THR A 108 -5.33 19.38 15.68
CA THR A 108 -6.55 20.07 16.13
C THR A 108 -6.71 21.43 15.47
N ASP A 109 -5.64 22.21 15.35
CA ASP A 109 -5.67 23.53 14.69
C ASP A 109 -5.98 23.38 13.19
N LEU A 110 -5.40 22.36 12.54
CA LEU A 110 -5.74 22.02 11.16
C LEU A 110 -7.22 21.68 11.02
N ARG A 111 -7.76 20.82 11.89
CA ARG A 111 -9.18 20.46 11.89
C ARG A 111 -10.06 21.71 11.99
N VAL A 112 -9.82 22.58 12.96
CA VAL A 112 -10.58 23.81 13.16
C VAL A 112 -10.52 24.71 11.92
N ALA A 113 -9.34 24.84 11.28
CA ALA A 113 -9.21 25.62 10.06
C ALA A 113 -10.04 25.04 8.89
N PHE A 114 -10.03 23.71 8.72
CA PHE A 114 -10.86 23.05 7.71
C PHE A 114 -12.35 23.17 8.00
N GLU A 115 -12.79 22.97 9.24
CA GLU A 115 -14.20 23.12 9.66
C GLU A 115 -14.71 24.53 9.42
N LYS A 116 -13.91 25.55 9.77
CA LYS A 116 -14.22 26.97 9.53
C LYS A 116 -14.36 27.28 8.03
N ALA A 117 -13.48 26.73 7.20
CA ALA A 117 -13.50 26.96 5.76
C ALA A 117 -14.63 26.22 5.04
N SER A 118 -15.04 25.05 5.53
CA SER A 118 -16.06 24.20 4.91
C SER A 118 -17.46 24.37 5.51
N GLY A 119 -17.59 24.91 6.72
CA GLY A 119 -18.86 24.97 7.46
C GLY A 119 -19.41 23.59 7.84
N ARG A 120 -18.55 22.57 7.93
CA ARG A 120 -18.93 21.17 8.19
C ARG A 120 -18.15 20.64 9.39
N PRO A 121 -18.77 19.85 10.29
CA PRO A 121 -18.04 19.20 11.36
C PRO A 121 -17.13 18.10 10.79
N LEU A 122 -15.91 18.01 11.32
CA LEU A 122 -14.88 17.05 10.90
C LEU A 122 -14.35 16.21 12.07
N ASP A 123 -14.92 16.32 13.27
CA ASP A 123 -14.51 15.57 14.47
C ASP A 123 -14.38 14.06 14.19
N ARG A 124 -15.41 13.45 13.59
CA ARG A 124 -15.40 12.02 13.25
C ARG A 124 -14.28 11.67 12.27
N PHE A 125 -14.05 12.51 11.26
CA PHE A 125 -13.01 12.27 10.26
C PHE A 125 -11.62 12.28 10.92
N PHE A 126 -11.32 13.28 11.74
CA PHE A 126 -10.01 13.34 12.41
C PHE A 126 -9.85 12.24 13.46
N SER A 127 -10.90 11.92 14.23
CA SER A 127 -10.82 10.82 15.20
C SER A 127 -10.57 9.47 14.51
N GLU A 128 -11.24 9.17 13.39
CA GLU A 128 -11.04 7.91 12.67
C GLU A 128 -9.68 7.83 11.97
N TRP A 129 -9.26 8.91 11.30
CA TRP A 129 -8.12 8.86 10.38
C TRP A 129 -6.80 9.35 10.98
N VAL A 130 -6.85 10.27 11.94
CA VAL A 130 -5.67 10.81 12.62
C VAL A 130 -5.44 10.07 13.94
N GLU A 131 -6.46 9.96 14.78
CA GLU A 131 -6.33 9.29 16.08
C GLU A 131 -6.38 7.76 15.93
N GLY A 132 -7.25 7.26 15.06
CA GLY A 132 -7.44 5.84 14.79
C GLY A 132 -6.25 5.16 14.13
N ARG A 133 -6.17 3.84 14.31
CA ARG A 133 -5.06 2.99 13.82
C ARG A 133 -5.45 2.14 12.60
N SER A 134 -6.74 1.99 12.33
CA SER A 134 -7.27 1.07 11.34
C SER A 134 -7.15 1.59 9.91
N LEU A 135 -7.14 0.66 8.96
CA LEU A 135 -7.42 0.91 7.54
C LEU A 135 -8.80 0.38 7.20
N ALA A 136 -9.49 1.08 6.29
CA ALA A 136 -10.78 0.67 5.77
C ALA A 136 -10.69 -0.63 4.96
N GLN A 137 -11.79 -1.38 4.88
CA GLN A 137 -11.89 -2.61 4.08
C GLN A 137 -13.25 -2.74 3.40
N PRO A 138 -13.64 -1.78 2.54
CA PRO A 138 -14.91 -1.85 1.82
C PRO A 138 -14.86 -2.96 0.77
N VAL A 139 -15.93 -3.75 0.70
CA VAL A 139 -16.13 -4.79 -0.32
C VAL A 139 -17.52 -4.67 -0.95
N ILE A 140 -17.64 -5.05 -2.23
CA ILE A 140 -18.94 -5.27 -2.85
C ILE A 140 -19.47 -6.60 -2.33
N GLU A 141 -20.42 -6.56 -1.41
CA GLU A 141 -21.11 -7.75 -0.92
C GLU A 141 -22.06 -8.29 -2.00
N ALA A 142 -22.93 -7.43 -2.52
CA ALA A 142 -23.91 -7.78 -3.53
C ALA A 142 -24.05 -6.65 -4.56
N ALA A 143 -24.34 -7.03 -5.80
CA ALA A 143 -24.68 -6.09 -6.86
C ALA A 143 -25.65 -6.77 -7.84
N ALA A 144 -26.77 -6.12 -8.13
CA ALA A 144 -27.83 -6.66 -8.99
C ALA A 144 -28.44 -5.55 -9.86
N GLY A 145 -28.54 -5.78 -11.17
CA GLY A 145 -29.26 -4.89 -12.08
C GLY A 145 -30.77 -5.09 -11.96
N GLY A 146 -31.53 -3.99 -11.98
CA GLY A 146 -32.99 -3.98 -11.94
C GLY A 146 -33.58 -2.90 -12.84
N ARG A 147 -34.91 -2.80 -12.85
CA ARG A 147 -35.64 -1.81 -13.67
C ARG A 147 -35.31 -0.36 -13.30
N ASP A 148 -35.04 -0.12 -12.01
CA ASP A 148 -34.80 1.22 -11.46
C ASP A 148 -33.30 1.57 -11.37
N GLY A 149 -32.43 0.73 -11.95
CA GLY A 149 -30.98 0.89 -11.93
C GLY A 149 -30.25 -0.27 -11.24
N LEU A 150 -29.03 -0.02 -10.78
CA LEU A 150 -28.16 -1.01 -10.15
C LEU A 150 -28.28 -0.91 -8.62
N THR A 151 -28.78 -1.96 -7.97
CA THR A 151 -28.71 -2.09 -6.51
C THR A 151 -27.34 -2.60 -6.11
N LEU A 152 -26.62 -1.82 -5.29
CA LEU A 152 -25.28 -2.11 -4.79
C LEU A 152 -25.30 -2.19 -3.27
N THR A 153 -24.76 -3.27 -2.72
CA THR A 153 -24.51 -3.41 -1.28
C THR A 153 -23.02 -3.45 -1.00
N LEU A 154 -22.56 -2.46 -0.24
CA LEU A 154 -21.21 -2.36 0.29
C LEU A 154 -21.18 -2.87 1.73
N ARG A 155 -20.08 -3.52 2.10
CA ARG A 155 -19.82 -3.99 3.46
C ARG A 155 -18.39 -3.70 3.89
N GLN A 156 -18.17 -3.50 5.17
CA GLN A 156 -16.86 -3.40 5.81
C GLN A 156 -16.86 -4.13 7.17
N PRO A 157 -15.78 -4.83 7.55
CA PRO A 157 -15.62 -5.41 8.88
C PRO A 157 -15.49 -4.34 9.98
N ALA A 158 -15.77 -4.72 11.22
CA ALA A 158 -15.53 -3.85 12.38
C ALA A 158 -14.02 -3.70 12.70
N PRO A 159 -13.57 -2.53 13.22
CA PRO A 159 -14.36 -1.31 13.41
C PRO A 159 -14.68 -0.64 12.06
N ALA A 160 -15.95 -0.27 11.86
CA ALA A 160 -16.39 0.38 10.63
C ALA A 160 -16.00 1.87 10.65
N LEU A 161 -15.15 2.26 9.69
CA LEU A 161 -14.76 3.64 9.44
C LEU A 161 -15.74 4.29 8.46
N ALA A 162 -16.07 5.57 8.68
CA ALA A 162 -16.90 6.31 7.74
C ALA A 162 -16.13 6.63 6.46
N LEU A 163 -16.74 6.28 5.32
CA LEU A 163 -16.13 6.42 4.00
C LEU A 163 -17.12 7.03 3.02
N GLU A 164 -16.59 7.85 2.12
CA GLU A 164 -17.25 8.19 0.85
C GLU A 164 -16.62 7.31 -0.23
N VAL A 165 -17.13 6.08 -0.38
CA VAL A 165 -16.50 5.04 -1.21
C VAL A 165 -16.65 5.40 -2.69
N PRO A 166 -15.56 5.65 -3.45
CA PRO A 166 -15.65 5.87 -4.88
C PRO A 166 -15.91 4.53 -5.57
N VAL A 167 -17.06 4.42 -6.21
CA VAL A 167 -17.48 3.26 -7.01
C VAL A 167 -17.41 3.65 -8.47
N HIS A 168 -16.45 3.08 -9.19
CA HIS A 168 -16.34 3.27 -10.63
C HIS A 168 -17.35 2.35 -11.32
N VAL A 169 -18.19 2.96 -12.15
CA VAL A 169 -19.19 2.27 -12.98
C VAL A 169 -18.75 2.43 -14.42
N ARG A 170 -18.31 1.33 -15.03
CA ARG A 170 -17.95 1.30 -16.45
C ARG A 170 -19.10 0.74 -17.26
N SER A 171 -19.54 1.50 -18.26
CA SER A 171 -20.65 1.18 -19.15
C SER A 171 -20.39 1.75 -20.54
N GLU A 172 -20.55 0.94 -21.59
CA GLU A 172 -20.44 1.38 -22.99
C GLU A 172 -19.17 2.20 -23.30
N GLY A 173 -18.04 1.81 -22.70
CA GLY A 173 -16.74 2.48 -22.86
C GLY A 173 -16.57 3.77 -22.06
N ARG A 174 -17.58 4.21 -21.30
CA ARG A 174 -17.50 5.34 -20.37
C ARG A 174 -17.36 4.85 -18.94
N THR A 175 -16.63 5.59 -18.11
CA THR A 175 -16.51 5.34 -16.67
C THR A 175 -17.05 6.54 -15.92
N THR A 176 -18.02 6.33 -15.03
CA THR A 176 -18.46 7.33 -14.05
C THR A 176 -18.02 6.91 -12.66
N VAL A 177 -17.91 7.86 -11.74
CA VAL A 177 -17.52 7.60 -10.34
C VAL A 177 -18.66 8.05 -9.43
N GLU A 178 -19.33 7.09 -8.81
CA GLU A 178 -20.38 7.32 -7.82
C GLU A 178 -19.77 7.27 -6.42
N ARG A 179 -19.99 8.31 -5.61
CA ARG A 179 -19.50 8.33 -4.22
C ARG A 179 -20.59 7.80 -3.30
N VAL A 180 -20.36 6.61 -2.74
CA VAL A 180 -21.33 5.92 -1.89
C VAL A 180 -20.95 6.10 -0.42
N PRO A 181 -21.79 6.78 0.40
CA PRO A 181 -21.53 6.93 1.82
C PRO A 181 -21.69 5.58 2.53
N LEU A 182 -20.63 5.13 3.21
CA LEU A 182 -20.60 3.95 4.05
C LEU A 182 -20.22 4.40 5.47
N ASP A 183 -21.23 4.78 6.24
CA ASP A 183 -21.07 5.31 7.61
C ASP A 183 -21.00 4.23 8.69
N ASP A 184 -21.25 2.98 8.33
CA ASP A 184 -21.32 1.81 9.22
C ASP A 184 -20.88 0.53 8.46
N ALA A 185 -21.03 -0.64 9.07
CA ALA A 185 -20.57 -1.94 8.56
C ALA A 185 -21.21 -2.34 7.22
N ARG A 186 -22.39 -1.80 6.87
CA ARG A 186 -23.12 -2.18 5.66
C ARG A 186 -23.96 -1.02 5.14
N ARG A 187 -23.99 -0.86 3.81
CA ARG A 187 -24.86 0.10 3.12
C ARG A 187 -25.39 -0.50 1.83
N THR A 188 -26.68 -0.32 1.56
CA THR A 188 -27.27 -0.58 0.25
C THR A 188 -27.71 0.72 -0.39
N VAL A 189 -27.39 0.91 -1.66
CA VAL A 189 -27.79 2.06 -2.49
C VAL A 189 -28.26 1.60 -3.86
N THR A 190 -29.06 2.42 -4.53
CA THR A 190 -29.40 2.24 -5.95
C THR A 190 -28.66 3.30 -6.75
N LEU A 191 -27.82 2.85 -7.69
CA LEU A 191 -27.11 3.72 -8.61
C LEU A 191 -27.94 3.89 -9.89
N PRO A 192 -28.15 5.13 -10.37
CA PRO A 192 -28.96 5.41 -11.55
C PRO A 192 -28.20 5.04 -12.83
N VAL A 193 -28.20 3.76 -13.16
CA VAL A 193 -27.52 3.25 -14.36
C VAL A 193 -28.54 2.76 -15.38
N GLY A 194 -28.55 3.37 -16.56
CA GLY A 194 -29.46 3.02 -17.66
C GLY A 194 -28.99 1.85 -18.54
N ALA A 195 -27.75 1.39 -18.38
CA ALA A 195 -27.19 0.34 -19.21
C ALA A 195 -27.56 -1.06 -18.71
N ARG A 196 -27.78 -1.98 -19.66
CA ARG A 196 -28.13 -3.38 -19.36
C ARG A 196 -27.03 -4.14 -18.63
N CYS A 197 -25.77 -3.83 -18.92
CA CYS A 197 -24.61 -4.44 -18.28
C CYS A 197 -23.58 -3.37 -17.94
N VAL A 198 -22.98 -3.49 -16.76
CA VAL A 198 -21.96 -2.59 -16.25
C VAL A 198 -20.83 -3.39 -15.60
N GLU A 199 -19.67 -2.76 -15.46
CA GLU A 199 -18.58 -3.27 -14.64
C GLU A 199 -18.33 -2.32 -13.46
N LEU A 200 -18.15 -2.89 -12.27
CA LEU A 200 -17.99 -2.14 -11.02
C LEU A 200 -16.62 -2.39 -10.42
N ALA A 201 -15.97 -1.33 -9.95
CA ALA A 201 -14.77 -1.41 -9.12
C ALA A 201 -14.86 -0.42 -7.97
N ILE A 202 -14.42 -0.83 -6.78
CA ILE A 202 -14.27 0.07 -5.63
C ILE A 202 -12.87 0.66 -5.67
N ASP A 203 -12.78 1.98 -5.68
CA ASP A 203 -11.55 2.74 -5.50
C ASP A 203 -10.35 2.23 -6.34
N PRO A 204 -10.52 2.06 -7.66
CA PRO A 204 -9.45 1.61 -8.55
C PRO A 204 -8.30 2.63 -8.68
N ASP A 205 -8.56 3.87 -8.28
CA ASP A 205 -7.62 4.99 -8.26
C ASP A 205 -6.92 5.16 -6.89
N PHE A 206 -7.20 4.29 -5.92
CA PHE A 206 -6.51 4.25 -4.62
C PHE A 206 -6.60 5.54 -3.81
N ARG A 207 -7.77 6.19 -3.81
CA ARG A 207 -8.03 7.46 -3.10
C ARG A 207 -8.42 7.26 -1.64
N LEU A 208 -8.69 6.03 -1.20
CA LEU A 208 -9.01 5.70 0.20
C LEU A 208 -7.80 5.13 0.96
N ALA A 209 -7.67 5.47 2.24
CA ALA A 209 -6.79 4.75 3.18
C ALA A 209 -7.40 3.39 3.56
N ARG A 210 -7.37 2.45 2.63
CA ARG A 210 -7.95 1.09 2.76
C ARG A 210 -6.90 -0.01 2.66
N ARG A 211 -7.20 -1.21 3.15
CA ARG A 211 -6.40 -2.39 2.76
C ARG A 211 -6.65 -2.69 1.30
N LEU A 212 -5.58 -3.01 0.59
CA LEU A 212 -5.64 -3.46 -0.79
C LEU A 212 -6.21 -4.89 -0.84
N GLY A 213 -7.08 -5.14 -1.82
CA GLY A 213 -7.62 -6.46 -2.09
C GLY A 213 -6.58 -7.40 -2.71
N ALA A 214 -6.93 -8.68 -2.79
CA ALA A 214 -6.10 -9.65 -3.50
C ALA A 214 -5.92 -9.21 -4.97
N GLY A 215 -4.66 -9.13 -5.43
CA GLY A 215 -4.29 -8.71 -6.79
C GLY A 215 -4.07 -7.20 -6.98
N GLU A 216 -4.59 -6.35 -6.09
CA GLU A 216 -4.32 -4.90 -6.14
C GLU A 216 -2.95 -4.56 -5.56
N ALA A 217 -2.49 -5.35 -4.58
CA ALA A 217 -1.14 -5.32 -4.02
C ALA A 217 -0.39 -6.61 -4.38
N PRO A 218 0.20 -6.72 -5.58
CA PRO A 218 1.23 -7.73 -5.78
C PRO A 218 2.32 -7.48 -4.71
N PRO A 219 2.84 -8.57 -4.10
CA PRO A 219 3.76 -8.44 -2.98
C PRO A 219 5.04 -7.73 -3.38
N VAL A 220 5.62 -7.01 -2.42
CA VAL A 220 6.94 -6.36 -2.54
C VAL A 220 7.96 -7.05 -1.62
N LEU A 221 9.26 -6.88 -1.91
CA LEU A 221 10.33 -7.51 -1.13
C LEU A 221 10.25 -7.13 0.37
N ARG A 222 9.90 -5.88 0.67
CA ARG A 222 9.78 -5.32 2.02
C ARG A 222 8.67 -5.99 2.85
N GLU A 223 7.62 -6.53 2.24
CA GLU A 223 6.59 -7.26 2.98
C GLU A 223 7.19 -8.45 3.73
N ALA A 224 8.13 -9.18 3.11
CA ALA A 224 8.77 -10.30 3.78
C ALA A 224 9.70 -9.84 4.91
N THR A 225 10.47 -8.76 4.68
CA THR A 225 11.43 -8.26 5.67
C THR A 225 10.78 -7.61 6.89
N LEU A 226 9.50 -7.21 6.79
CA LEU A 226 8.71 -6.64 7.89
C LEU A 226 7.94 -7.70 8.70
N ASP A 227 7.91 -8.97 8.28
CA ASP A 227 7.21 -10.02 9.02
C ASP A 227 8.06 -10.51 10.20
N ASP A 228 7.52 -10.42 11.42
CA ASP A 228 8.17 -10.89 12.63
C ASP A 228 8.46 -12.40 12.64
N ALA A 229 7.69 -13.16 11.86
CA ALA A 229 7.82 -14.61 11.72
C ALA A 229 8.59 -15.01 10.44
N LEU A 230 9.39 -14.11 9.87
CA LEU A 230 10.17 -14.37 8.66
C LEU A 230 11.06 -15.61 8.82
N GLY A 231 10.86 -16.58 7.93
CA GLY A 231 11.75 -17.72 7.76
C GLY A 231 12.80 -17.48 6.68
N LEU A 232 14.04 -17.95 6.89
CA LEU A 232 15.10 -17.96 5.90
C LEU A 232 15.33 -19.37 5.35
N THR A 233 15.45 -19.49 4.03
CA THR A 233 15.86 -20.71 3.36
C THR A 233 17.00 -20.41 2.42
N VAL A 234 18.17 -20.94 2.73
CA VAL A 234 19.31 -20.97 1.81
C VAL A 234 19.28 -22.32 1.11
N LEU A 235 19.06 -22.30 -0.20
CA LEU A 235 18.98 -23.52 -1.00
C LEU A 235 20.36 -24.19 -1.10
N PRO A 236 20.40 -25.54 -1.09
CA PRO A 236 21.66 -26.28 -1.16
C PRO A 236 22.38 -26.00 -2.49
N GLY A 237 23.72 -25.95 -2.45
CA GLY A 237 24.55 -25.61 -3.60
C GLY A 237 25.97 -25.26 -3.18
N ASN A 238 26.55 -24.25 -3.82
CA ASN A 238 27.90 -23.76 -3.55
C ASN A 238 28.02 -23.14 -2.14
N GLU A 239 28.97 -23.60 -1.32
CA GLU A 239 29.19 -23.09 0.05
C GLU A 239 29.46 -21.58 0.11
N ARG A 240 30.22 -21.03 -0.84
CA ARG A 240 30.47 -19.58 -0.92
C ARG A 240 29.17 -18.81 -1.18
N LEU A 241 28.28 -19.35 -2.02
CA LEU A 241 27.00 -18.72 -2.27
C LEU A 241 26.09 -18.79 -1.04
N SER A 242 26.07 -19.93 -0.36
CA SER A 242 25.34 -20.11 0.90
C SER A 242 25.83 -19.15 1.99
N ALA A 243 27.14 -18.95 2.10
CA ALA A 243 27.73 -17.97 3.02
C ALA A 243 27.36 -16.53 2.64
N ALA A 244 27.46 -16.17 1.35
CA ALA A 244 27.06 -14.86 0.85
C ALA A 244 25.56 -14.57 1.09
N ALA A 245 24.69 -15.57 0.93
CA ALA A 245 23.26 -15.46 1.22
C ALA A 245 22.99 -15.17 2.70
N ARG A 246 23.62 -15.91 3.62
CA ARG A 246 23.49 -15.65 5.06
C ARG A 246 24.03 -14.28 5.46
N ALA A 247 25.15 -13.86 4.88
CA ALA A 247 25.71 -12.52 5.11
C ALA A 247 24.76 -11.42 4.63
N LEU A 248 24.16 -11.59 3.44
CA LEU A 248 23.15 -10.67 2.93
C LEU A 248 21.94 -10.59 3.87
N ALA A 249 21.36 -11.72 4.29
CA ALA A 249 20.25 -11.74 5.24
C ALA A 249 20.60 -11.00 6.54
N GLY A 250 21.78 -11.25 7.12
CA GLY A 250 22.22 -10.57 8.33
C GLY A 250 22.43 -9.06 8.17
N SER A 251 22.79 -8.60 6.97
CA SER A 251 22.93 -7.16 6.69
C SER A 251 21.63 -6.47 6.29
N TRP A 252 20.65 -7.22 5.78
CA TRP A 252 19.40 -6.68 5.25
C TRP A 252 18.28 -6.65 6.30
N LEU A 253 18.28 -7.61 7.23
CA LEU A 253 17.20 -7.78 8.19
C LEU A 253 17.57 -7.15 9.54
N ASP A 254 16.63 -6.40 10.13
CA ASP A 254 16.80 -5.81 11.47
C ASP A 254 16.90 -6.89 12.57
N ARG A 255 16.36 -8.09 12.32
CA ARG A 255 16.41 -9.24 13.22
C ARG A 255 16.81 -10.51 12.46
N PRO A 256 17.58 -11.41 13.08
CA PRO A 256 17.93 -12.68 12.47
C PRO A 256 16.68 -13.54 12.27
N PRO A 257 16.40 -14.00 11.03
CA PRO A 257 15.25 -14.86 10.74
C PRO A 257 15.49 -16.29 11.24
N GLY A 258 14.41 -17.05 11.44
CA GLY A 258 14.51 -18.48 11.75
C GLY A 258 14.83 -19.30 10.50
N ASP A 259 15.70 -20.32 10.60
CA ASP A 259 15.98 -21.21 9.47
C ASP A 259 14.78 -22.13 9.17
N VAL A 260 14.44 -22.23 7.88
CA VAL A 260 13.37 -23.11 7.36
C VAL A 260 13.95 -24.03 6.30
N ALA A 261 13.73 -25.34 6.46
CA ALA A 261 14.24 -26.35 5.55
C ALA A 261 13.69 -26.21 4.12
N ALA A 262 14.53 -26.38 3.11
CA ALA A 262 14.17 -26.20 1.69
C ALA A 262 12.96 -27.03 1.24
N GLY A 263 12.78 -28.24 1.79
CA GLY A 263 11.64 -29.11 1.47
C GLY A 263 10.33 -28.78 2.17
N ALA A 264 10.32 -27.85 3.14
CA ALA A 264 9.09 -27.41 3.77
C ALA A 264 8.28 -26.55 2.79
N ALA A 265 6.96 -26.79 2.70
CA ALA A 265 6.11 -26.00 1.83
C ALA A 265 5.98 -24.54 2.33
N PRO A 266 5.87 -23.55 1.42
CA PRO A 266 5.51 -22.17 1.78
C PRO A 266 4.19 -22.07 2.54
N GLY A 267 4.21 -21.38 3.68
CA GLY A 267 3.06 -21.23 4.58
C GLY A 267 2.40 -19.85 4.55
N ARG A 268 1.79 -19.47 5.69
CA ARG A 268 1.14 -18.16 5.89
C ARG A 268 2.12 -17.06 6.34
N SER A 269 3.23 -17.44 6.96
CA SER A 269 4.31 -16.52 7.33
C SER A 269 5.20 -16.23 6.13
N ALA A 270 5.85 -15.08 6.14
CA ALA A 270 6.80 -14.72 5.10
C ALA A 270 8.04 -15.62 5.10
N ARG A 271 8.63 -15.77 3.92
CA ARG A 271 9.85 -16.58 3.73
C ARG A 271 10.78 -15.92 2.73
N LEU A 272 12.03 -15.71 3.14
CA LEU A 272 13.14 -15.31 2.28
C LEU A 272 13.85 -16.57 1.78
N VAL A 273 13.86 -16.78 0.47
CA VAL A 273 14.49 -17.94 -0.16
C VAL A 273 15.62 -17.46 -1.05
N MET A 274 16.83 -17.95 -0.83
CA MET A 274 18.03 -17.54 -1.55
C MET A 274 18.80 -18.72 -2.09
N GLY A 275 19.33 -18.61 -3.31
CA GLY A 275 20.09 -19.69 -3.93
C GLY A 275 20.66 -19.31 -5.29
N SER A 276 21.23 -20.30 -5.97
CA SER A 276 21.62 -20.12 -7.37
C SER A 276 20.36 -20.01 -8.25
N MET A 277 20.50 -19.42 -9.44
CA MET A 277 19.41 -19.37 -10.43
C MET A 277 18.75 -20.74 -10.62
N VAL A 278 19.56 -21.77 -10.87
CA VAL A 278 19.09 -23.15 -11.06
C VAL A 278 18.41 -23.72 -9.82
N ALA A 279 18.95 -23.47 -8.62
CA ALA A 279 18.37 -23.99 -7.39
C ALA A 279 17.00 -23.36 -7.10
N ILE A 280 16.88 -22.04 -7.31
CA ILE A 280 15.61 -21.33 -7.14
C ILE A 280 14.58 -21.83 -8.16
N ASP A 281 14.95 -21.96 -9.43
CA ASP A 281 14.04 -22.43 -10.47
C ASP A 281 13.54 -23.86 -10.17
N ALA A 282 14.41 -24.75 -9.68
CA ALA A 282 14.04 -26.08 -9.23
C ALA A 282 13.12 -26.08 -7.99
N TRP A 283 13.40 -25.21 -7.02
CA TRP A 283 12.59 -25.07 -5.81
C TRP A 283 11.18 -24.55 -6.10
N LEU A 284 11.05 -23.60 -7.04
CA LEU A 284 9.75 -23.10 -7.52
C LEU A 284 8.93 -24.23 -8.17
N ALA A 285 9.57 -24.99 -9.06
CA ALA A 285 8.92 -26.12 -9.74
C ALA A 285 8.45 -27.19 -8.74
N GLN A 286 9.29 -27.54 -7.75
CA GLN A 286 8.96 -28.50 -6.70
C GLN A 286 7.69 -28.11 -5.92
N HIS A 287 7.46 -26.82 -5.70
CA HIS A 287 6.35 -26.30 -4.92
C HIS A 287 5.17 -25.80 -5.77
N GLY A 288 5.19 -26.03 -7.09
CA GLY A 288 4.13 -25.59 -8.01
C GLY A 288 3.98 -24.07 -8.08
N LEU A 289 5.07 -23.34 -7.89
CA LEU A 289 5.09 -21.87 -7.92
C LEU A 289 5.42 -21.34 -9.33
N PRO A 290 4.98 -20.11 -9.68
CA PRO A 290 5.34 -19.48 -10.94
C PRO A 290 6.85 -19.44 -11.16
N ALA A 291 7.29 -19.78 -12.37
CA ALA A 291 8.70 -19.75 -12.75
C ALA A 291 9.22 -18.31 -12.85
N ARG A 292 10.53 -18.15 -12.59
CA ARG A 292 11.23 -16.87 -12.79
C ARG A 292 11.19 -16.50 -14.27
N THR A 293 10.85 -15.24 -14.57
CA THR A 293 10.81 -14.67 -15.93
C THR A 293 11.84 -13.56 -16.15
N LEU A 294 12.61 -13.23 -15.12
CA LEU A 294 13.57 -12.12 -15.08
C LEU A 294 14.99 -12.66 -15.08
N ASP A 295 15.89 -11.99 -15.80
CA ASP A 295 17.32 -12.34 -15.87
C ASP A 295 18.24 -11.23 -15.33
N GLY A 296 19.46 -11.63 -14.95
CA GLY A 296 20.48 -10.74 -14.39
C GLY A 296 21.59 -11.51 -13.67
N ASP A 297 22.58 -10.80 -13.11
CA ASP A 297 23.59 -11.40 -12.23
C ASP A 297 22.97 -11.80 -10.89
N VAL A 298 22.04 -10.98 -10.40
CA VAL A 298 21.18 -11.23 -9.24
C VAL A 298 19.77 -10.76 -9.60
N VAL A 299 18.79 -11.60 -9.31
CA VAL A 299 17.37 -11.30 -9.49
C VAL A 299 16.70 -11.48 -8.16
N ALA A 300 16.00 -10.45 -7.69
CA ALA A 300 15.17 -10.54 -6.50
C ALA A 300 13.74 -10.15 -6.83
N TRP A 301 12.78 -10.91 -6.33
CA TRP A 301 11.36 -10.60 -6.51
C TRP A 301 10.51 -11.13 -5.38
N ALA A 302 9.31 -10.59 -5.27
CA ALA A 302 8.32 -11.04 -4.32
C ALA A 302 7.13 -11.69 -5.02
N GLN A 303 6.59 -12.75 -4.41
CA GLN A 303 5.36 -13.41 -4.85
C GLN A 303 4.58 -13.99 -3.68
N ARG A 304 3.30 -14.27 -3.88
CA ARG A 304 2.42 -14.80 -2.83
C ARG A 304 2.47 -16.33 -2.87
N ALA A 305 2.68 -16.97 -1.72
CA ALA A 305 2.51 -18.41 -1.57
C ALA A 305 1.03 -18.79 -1.69
N PRO A 306 0.69 -20.03 -2.11
CA PRO A 306 -0.69 -20.50 -2.16
C PRO A 306 -1.44 -20.37 -0.83
N ALA A 307 -0.74 -20.53 0.29
CA ALA A 307 -1.29 -20.36 1.63
C ALA A 307 -1.42 -18.89 2.08
N GLY A 308 -0.96 -17.92 1.28
CA GLY A 308 -1.08 -16.48 1.53
C GLY A 308 0.15 -15.79 2.14
N GLY A 309 1.20 -16.52 2.52
CA GLY A 309 2.45 -15.91 2.98
C GLY A 309 3.21 -15.21 1.85
N THR A 310 4.06 -14.23 2.20
CA THR A 310 4.92 -13.55 1.22
C THR A 310 6.21 -14.31 1.02
N LEU A 311 6.56 -14.60 -0.24
CA LEU A 311 7.87 -15.12 -0.61
C LEU A 311 8.73 -13.98 -1.15
N ALA A 312 9.88 -13.73 -0.53
CA ALA A 312 10.96 -12.94 -1.13
C ALA A 312 12.00 -13.92 -1.67
N LEU A 313 12.24 -13.87 -2.97
CA LEU A 313 13.12 -14.80 -3.68
C LEU A 313 14.35 -14.02 -4.15
N VAL A 314 15.54 -14.54 -3.89
CA VAL A 314 16.80 -13.99 -4.38
C VAL A 314 17.58 -15.09 -5.10
N ALA A 315 17.66 -14.97 -6.41
CA ALA A 315 18.40 -15.87 -7.27
C ALA A 315 19.68 -15.17 -7.73
N ALA A 316 20.83 -15.82 -7.56
CA ALA A 316 22.13 -15.28 -7.96
C ALA A 316 22.84 -16.20 -8.94
N ARG A 317 23.59 -15.63 -9.88
CA ARG A 317 24.46 -16.40 -10.78
C ARG A 317 25.55 -17.13 -9.98
N ASP A 318 26.17 -16.42 -9.06
CA ASP A 318 27.31 -16.89 -8.27
C ASP A 318 27.45 -16.09 -6.96
N ALA A 319 28.36 -16.53 -6.10
CA ALA A 319 28.61 -15.91 -4.80
C ALA A 319 29.10 -14.46 -4.94
N ASP A 320 29.97 -14.18 -5.91
CA ASP A 320 30.58 -12.86 -6.07
C ASP A 320 29.56 -11.82 -6.57
N ALA A 321 28.64 -12.24 -7.44
CA ALA A 321 27.49 -11.45 -7.86
C ALA A 321 26.60 -11.07 -6.67
N LEU A 322 26.27 -12.04 -5.81
CA LEU A 322 25.47 -11.80 -4.61
C LEU A 322 26.18 -10.86 -3.62
N SER A 323 27.47 -11.08 -3.39
CA SER A 323 28.28 -10.22 -2.54
C SER A 323 28.36 -8.78 -3.07
N ARG A 324 28.51 -8.56 -4.38
CA ARG A 324 28.47 -7.21 -4.97
C ARG A 324 27.11 -6.54 -4.80
N ALA A 325 26.02 -7.31 -4.92
CA ALA A 325 24.65 -6.82 -4.80
C ALA A 325 24.22 -6.55 -3.35
N SER A 326 24.95 -7.04 -2.35
CA SER A 326 24.59 -6.99 -0.92
C SER A 326 24.22 -5.59 -0.41
N ARG A 327 24.94 -4.56 -0.86
CA ARG A 327 24.68 -3.16 -0.47
C ARG A 327 23.54 -2.52 -1.25
N SER A 328 23.39 -2.88 -2.53
CA SER A 328 22.38 -2.26 -3.39
C SER A 328 20.99 -2.85 -3.19
N LEU A 329 20.90 -4.17 -3.00
CA LEU A 329 19.63 -4.89 -2.99
C LEU A 329 18.65 -4.38 -1.90
N PRO A 330 19.08 -4.10 -0.65
CA PRO A 330 18.18 -3.61 0.40
C PRO A 330 17.45 -2.30 0.04
N HIS A 331 18.04 -1.45 -0.80
CA HIS A 331 17.42 -0.20 -1.24
C HIS A 331 16.16 -0.41 -2.09
N TYR A 332 15.99 -1.61 -2.68
CA TYR A 332 14.85 -1.95 -3.54
C TYR A 332 13.74 -2.71 -2.80
N GLY A 333 13.71 -2.67 -1.47
CA GLY A 333 12.65 -3.33 -0.68
C GLY A 333 11.23 -2.94 -1.09
N ALA A 334 11.00 -1.69 -1.51
CA ALA A 334 9.68 -1.23 -1.97
C ALA A 334 9.27 -1.80 -3.34
N GLN A 335 10.15 -2.49 -4.04
CA GLN A 335 9.88 -3.03 -5.38
C GLN A 335 9.32 -4.46 -5.29
N GLY A 336 8.45 -4.79 -6.24
CA GLY A 336 7.99 -6.16 -6.49
C GLY A 336 9.11 -7.03 -7.08
N TRP A 337 10.02 -6.43 -7.84
CA TRP A 337 11.19 -7.10 -8.39
C TRP A 337 12.33 -6.12 -8.71
N VAL A 338 13.55 -6.65 -8.73
CA VAL A 338 14.76 -5.96 -9.17
C VAL A 338 15.73 -6.95 -9.81
N THR A 339 16.35 -6.52 -10.90
CA THR A 339 17.45 -7.20 -11.57
C THR A 339 18.70 -6.39 -11.37
N LEU A 340 19.81 -7.04 -11.01
CA LEU A 340 21.10 -6.38 -10.83
C LEU A 340 22.13 -6.97 -11.78
N ALA A 341 22.96 -6.09 -12.32
CA ALA A 341 24.13 -6.43 -13.11
C ALA A 341 25.33 -5.67 -12.51
N GLN A 342 26.45 -6.37 -12.31
CA GLN A 342 27.67 -5.75 -11.73
C GLN A 342 27.43 -5.01 -10.40
N GLY A 343 26.49 -5.48 -9.57
CA GLY A 343 26.17 -4.89 -8.26
C GLY A 343 25.36 -3.59 -8.32
N ARG A 344 24.76 -3.25 -9.46
CA ARG A 344 23.83 -2.12 -9.61
C ARG A 344 22.52 -2.59 -10.22
N ALA A 345 21.41 -1.90 -9.90
CA ALA A 345 20.13 -2.21 -10.50
C ALA A 345 20.16 -1.90 -12.01
N ALA A 346 19.81 -2.90 -12.81
CA ALA A 346 19.63 -2.77 -14.26
C ALA A 346 18.19 -2.40 -14.59
N ALA A 347 17.24 -3.05 -13.93
CA ALA A 347 15.82 -2.73 -13.99
C ALA A 347 15.14 -3.12 -12.68
N HIS A 348 14.09 -2.41 -12.31
CA HIS A 348 13.25 -2.73 -11.17
C HIS A 348 11.83 -2.29 -11.47
N GLY A 349 10.88 -2.85 -10.73
CA GLY A 349 9.50 -2.45 -10.90
C GLY A 349 8.56 -3.13 -9.93
N GLN A 350 7.29 -2.87 -10.16
CA GLN A 350 6.19 -3.46 -9.43
C GLN A 350 5.61 -4.62 -10.22
N GLY A 351 5.05 -5.62 -9.52
CA GLY A 351 4.18 -6.58 -10.19
C GLY A 351 2.92 -5.88 -10.77
N PRO A 352 2.25 -6.49 -11.75
CA PRO A 352 1.01 -5.93 -12.29
C PRO A 352 -0.05 -5.88 -11.18
N ALA A 353 -0.53 -4.67 -10.85
CA ALA A 353 -1.69 -4.50 -10.00
C ALA A 353 -2.95 -4.60 -10.85
N THR A 354 -3.85 -5.51 -10.51
CA THR A 354 -5.12 -5.69 -11.21
C THR A 354 -6.24 -5.17 -10.33
N THR A 355 -7.03 -4.24 -10.86
CA THR A 355 -8.31 -3.86 -10.26
C THR A 355 -9.32 -4.99 -10.50
N ALA A 356 -9.98 -5.45 -9.45
CA ALA A 356 -11.07 -6.42 -9.56
C ALA A 356 -12.35 -5.72 -10.08
N TRP A 357 -12.63 -5.86 -11.37
CA TRP A 357 -13.88 -5.41 -11.99
C TRP A 357 -14.95 -6.51 -11.88
N ARG A 358 -16.10 -6.18 -11.31
CA ARG A 358 -17.27 -7.08 -11.22
C ARG A 358 -18.27 -6.71 -12.31
N LYS A 359 -18.48 -7.60 -13.29
CA LYS A 359 -19.56 -7.45 -14.28
C LYS A 359 -20.92 -7.74 -13.64
N VAL A 360 -21.87 -6.86 -13.85
CA VAL A 360 -23.26 -6.98 -13.40
C VAL A 360 -24.17 -6.68 -14.57
N CYS A 361 -25.08 -7.59 -14.87
CA CYS A 361 -26.08 -7.40 -15.92
C CYS A 361 -27.47 -7.47 -15.29
N ALA A 362 -28.38 -6.65 -15.80
CA ALA A 362 -29.80 -6.87 -15.59
C ALA A 362 -30.20 -8.24 -16.18
N PRO A 363 -31.13 -8.96 -15.52
CA PRO A 363 -31.60 -10.26 -15.98
C PRO A 363 -32.17 -10.24 -17.41
#